data_AF-A0A8I0E2E0-F1
#
_entry.id   AF-A0A8I0E2E0-F1
#
_cell.length_a   1.000
_cell.length_b   1.000
_cell.length_c   1.000
_cell.angle_alpha   90.00
_cell.angle_beta   90.00
_cell.angle_gamma   90.00
#
_symmetry.space_group_name_H-M   'P 1'
#
loop_
_entity.id
_entity.type
_entity.pdbx_description
1 polymer ?
#
loop_
_entity_poly.entity_id
_entity_poly.type
_entity_poly.pdbx_seq_one_letter_code
_entity_poly.pdbx_strand_id
1 'polypeptide(L)'
;MKIHILPIVVALGILAGCAGQHDPRTGGFFGGMAGLSSGAYAKRVQERQARLEQLRATQRELDAEKGRLEAEKSRADARVREDRAKVDAMQADIAALDKKIQALSSQEGVDQKRVAQMQKRLADLKAGLKRQESSLDALEGSGLGDSDVDLRRKQLEAQRDALRKEYDLLMKMQMELAQ
;
A
#
# COMPACT_ATOMS: atom_id res chain seq x y z
N MET A 1 -53.94 91.09 42.56
CA MET A 1 -52.69 91.18 43.35
C MET A 1 -52.17 89.76 43.51
N LYS A 2 -51.09 89.34 42.82
CA LYS A 2 -49.69 89.35 43.31
C LYS A 2 -49.66 88.96 44.80
N ILE A 3 -49.06 87.82 45.16
CA ILE A 3 -47.60 87.71 45.37
C ILE A 3 -47.15 86.24 45.21
N HIS A 4 -46.11 86.04 44.39
CA HIS A 4 -45.33 84.81 44.27
C HIS A 4 -44.28 84.75 45.39
N ILE A 5 -44.27 83.70 46.21
CA ILE A 5 -43.07 83.26 46.96
C ILE A 5 -43.08 81.73 47.10
N LEU A 6 -42.61 81.07 46.05
CA LEU A 6 -41.90 79.79 46.09
C LEU A 6 -40.45 80.19 45.75
N PRO A 7 -39.35 79.84 46.47
CA PRO A 7 -39.03 78.47 46.92
C PRO A 7 -38.00 78.34 48.09
N ILE A 8 -38.37 77.83 49.29
CA ILE A 8 -37.37 77.48 50.34
C ILE A 8 -37.60 76.05 50.89
N VAL A 9 -38.10 75.14 50.05
CA VAL A 9 -38.25 73.71 50.43
C VAL A 9 -37.39 72.78 49.55
N VAL A 10 -36.68 73.33 48.56
CA VAL A 10 -35.86 72.54 47.61
C VAL A 10 -34.43 72.28 48.12
N ALA A 11 -34.03 72.85 49.27
CA ALA A 11 -32.62 72.83 49.71
C ALA A 11 -32.18 71.61 50.55
N LEU A 12 -33.06 70.64 50.87
CA LEU A 12 -32.71 69.55 51.82
C LEU A 12 -32.74 68.13 51.25
N GLY A 13 -32.83 67.95 49.92
CA GLY A 13 -33.06 66.64 49.29
C GLY A 13 -32.03 66.14 48.30
N ILE A 14 -30.81 66.71 48.23
CA ILE A 14 -29.84 66.40 47.14
C ILE A 14 -28.66 65.52 47.60
N LEU A 15 -28.63 65.01 48.83
CA LEU A 15 -27.47 64.23 49.35
C LEU A 15 -27.61 62.71 49.33
N ALA A 16 -28.65 62.14 48.72
CA ALA A 16 -28.80 60.69 48.63
C ALA A 16 -28.89 60.24 47.16
N GLY A 17 -27.75 59.90 46.54
CA GLY A 17 -27.79 59.18 45.26
C GLY A 17 -26.66 59.37 44.26
N CYS A 18 -25.39 59.48 44.70
CA CYS A 18 -24.24 59.15 43.84
C CYS A 18 -23.61 57.84 44.33
N ALA A 19 -24.37 56.75 44.29
CA ALA A 19 -23.84 55.42 44.44
C ALA A 19 -24.01 54.71 43.10
N GLY A 20 -22.91 54.57 42.34
CA GLY A 20 -23.01 53.89 41.05
C GLY A 20 -21.74 53.61 40.28
N GLN A 21 -20.57 54.15 40.65
CA GLN A 21 -19.32 53.81 39.93
C GLN A 21 -18.21 53.47 40.93
N HIS A 22 -18.15 52.20 41.33
CA HIS A 22 -17.11 51.66 42.21
C HIS A 22 -15.82 51.34 41.43
N ASP A 23 -15.29 52.31 40.70
CA ASP A 23 -13.92 52.23 40.16
C ASP A 23 -12.96 53.09 41.02
N PRO A 24 -12.13 52.49 41.89
CA PRO A 24 -11.19 53.23 42.73
C PRO A 24 -10.01 53.82 41.95
N ARG A 25 -9.87 53.55 40.64
CA ARG A 25 -8.88 54.23 39.78
C ARG A 25 -9.35 55.62 39.34
N THR A 26 -10.65 55.91 39.42
CA THR A 26 -11.24 57.23 39.08
C THR A 26 -11.64 58.05 40.33
N GLY A 27 -11.61 57.46 41.54
CA GLY A 27 -12.07 58.07 42.79
C GLY A 27 -11.02 58.77 43.68
N GLY A 28 -9.76 58.86 43.26
CA GLY A 28 -8.68 59.50 44.05
C GLY A 28 -8.45 58.88 45.46
N PHE A 29 -7.74 59.60 46.34
CA PHE A 29 -7.31 59.14 47.67
C PHE A 29 -8.48 58.67 48.56
N PHE A 30 -9.63 59.37 48.52
CA PHE A 30 -10.82 59.02 49.30
C PHE A 30 -11.56 57.79 48.77
N GLY A 31 -11.60 57.59 47.44
CA GLY A 31 -12.11 56.36 46.83
C GLY A 31 -11.23 55.13 47.14
N GLY A 32 -9.92 55.34 47.28
CA GLY A 32 -8.97 54.33 47.76
C GLY A 32 -9.23 53.91 49.22
N MET A 33 -9.45 54.86 50.13
CA MET A 33 -9.78 54.58 51.53
C MET A 33 -11.17 53.93 51.71
N ALA A 34 -12.18 54.37 50.97
CA ALA A 34 -13.49 53.73 50.94
C ALA A 34 -13.43 52.29 50.37
N GLY A 35 -12.57 52.05 49.38
CA GLY A 35 -12.31 50.72 48.83
C GLY A 35 -11.57 49.77 49.80
N LEU A 36 -10.78 50.33 50.73
CA LEU A 36 -10.13 49.58 51.81
C LEU A 36 -11.12 49.23 52.94
N SER A 37 -11.99 50.17 53.35
CA SER A 37 -12.98 49.93 54.41
C SER A 37 -14.16 49.06 53.96
N SER A 38 -14.53 49.08 52.67
CA SER A 38 -15.63 48.31 52.09
C SER A 38 -15.26 46.88 51.67
N GLY A 39 -13.99 46.48 51.75
CA GLY A 39 -13.51 45.16 51.31
C GLY A 39 -13.48 44.96 49.79
N ALA A 40 -13.77 45.99 48.99
CA ALA A 40 -13.80 45.90 47.53
C ALA A 40 -12.43 45.52 46.92
N TYR A 41 -11.32 45.90 47.56
CA TYR A 41 -9.98 45.48 47.14
C TYR A 41 -9.77 43.98 47.32
N ALA A 42 -10.17 43.43 48.48
CA ALA A 42 -10.04 42.00 48.77
C ALA A 42 -10.84 41.15 47.77
N LYS A 43 -12.06 41.58 47.42
CA LYS A 43 -12.88 40.92 46.37
C LYS A 43 -12.17 40.87 45.03
N ARG A 44 -11.58 41.98 44.55
CA ARG A 44 -10.85 41.99 43.27
C ARG A 44 -9.59 41.12 43.31
N VAL A 45 -8.88 41.08 44.44
CA VAL A 45 -7.72 40.20 44.59
C VAL A 45 -8.17 38.74 44.51
N GLN A 46 -9.26 38.38 45.20
CA GLN A 46 -9.84 37.03 45.15
C GLN A 46 -10.31 36.66 43.73
N GLU A 47 -11.00 37.56 43.02
CA GLU A 47 -11.41 37.35 41.63
C GLU A 47 -10.22 37.12 40.69
N ARG A 48 -9.14 37.90 40.87
CA ARG A 48 -7.91 37.74 40.08
C ARG A 48 -7.18 36.44 40.41
N GLN A 49 -7.14 36.04 41.67
CA GLN A 49 -6.56 34.77 42.10
C GLN A 49 -7.36 33.60 41.53
N ALA A 50 -8.69 33.62 41.65
CA ALA A 50 -9.57 32.60 41.07
C ALA A 50 -9.41 32.51 39.54
N ARG A 51 -9.33 33.66 38.85
CA ARG A 51 -9.05 33.69 37.41
C ARG A 51 -7.68 33.12 37.07
N LEU A 52 -6.64 33.44 37.84
CA LEU A 52 -5.30 32.91 37.63
C LEU A 52 -5.26 31.38 37.84
N GLU A 53 -5.95 30.88 38.85
CA GLU A 53 -6.09 29.44 39.11
C GLU A 53 -6.82 28.73 37.97
N GLN A 54 -7.91 29.31 37.47
CA GLN A 54 -8.63 28.80 36.30
C GLN A 54 -7.71 28.76 35.07
N LEU A 55 -6.99 29.84 34.75
CA LEU A 55 -6.06 29.86 33.63
C LEU A 55 -4.96 28.81 33.77
N ARG A 56 -4.43 28.60 34.99
CA ARG A 56 -3.43 27.55 35.26
C ARG A 56 -4.01 26.14 35.14
N ALA A 57 -5.31 25.95 35.44
CA ALA A 57 -5.97 24.67 35.22
C ALA A 57 -6.13 24.40 33.72
N THR A 58 -6.64 25.38 32.96
CA THR A 58 -6.76 25.28 31.49
C THR A 58 -5.41 25.06 30.82
N GLN A 59 -4.35 25.76 31.24
CA GLN A 59 -3.01 25.56 30.69
C GLN A 59 -2.54 24.11 30.88
N ARG A 60 -2.73 23.55 32.08
CA ARG A 60 -2.36 22.15 32.36
C ARG A 60 -3.15 21.15 31.53
N GLU A 61 -4.43 21.43 31.29
CA GLU A 61 -5.28 20.61 30.43
C GLU A 61 -4.81 20.64 28.98
N LEU A 62 -4.55 21.84 28.44
CA LEU A 62 -4.03 22.02 27.08
C LEU A 62 -2.65 21.38 26.90
N ASP A 63 -1.75 21.50 27.88
CA ASP A 63 -0.44 20.86 27.83
C ASP A 63 -0.56 19.33 27.82
N ALA A 64 -1.50 18.78 28.60
CA ALA A 64 -1.78 17.34 28.60
C ALA A 64 -2.41 16.87 27.29
N GLU A 65 -3.34 17.64 26.72
CA GLU A 65 -3.96 17.36 25.43
C GLU A 65 -2.94 17.39 24.30
N LYS A 66 -2.08 18.42 24.29
CA LYS A 66 -0.97 18.53 23.34
C LYS A 66 -0.04 17.32 23.41
N GLY A 67 0.34 16.90 24.61
CA GLY A 67 1.17 15.70 24.79
C GLY A 67 0.50 14.42 24.25
N ARG A 68 -0.82 14.29 24.44
CA ARG A 68 -1.60 13.17 23.87
C ARG A 68 -1.63 13.21 22.34
N LEU A 69 -1.91 14.38 21.76
CA LEU A 69 -1.95 14.58 20.31
C LEU A 69 -0.59 14.35 19.65
N GLU A 70 0.51 14.79 20.28
CA GLU A 70 1.87 14.52 19.80
C GLU A 70 2.19 13.02 19.81
N ALA A 71 1.79 12.31 20.86
CA ALA A 71 1.95 10.86 20.94
C ALA A 71 1.10 10.13 19.90
N GLU A 72 -0.14 10.56 19.67
CA GLU A 72 -1.02 10.00 18.65
C GLU A 72 -0.47 10.22 17.24
N LYS A 73 -0.02 11.45 16.95
CA LYS A 73 0.64 11.79 15.69
C LYS A 73 1.86 10.92 15.45
N SER A 74 2.73 10.76 16.46
CA SER A 74 3.91 9.90 16.35
C SER A 74 3.56 8.45 16.03
N ARG A 75 2.51 7.88 16.67
CA ARG A 75 2.02 6.53 16.36
C ARG A 75 1.41 6.43 14.97
N ALA A 76 0.67 7.45 14.54
CA ALA A 76 0.11 7.51 13.19
C ALA A 76 1.22 7.56 12.13
N ASP A 77 2.23 8.40 12.33
CA ASP A 77 3.38 8.50 11.43
C ASP A 77 4.16 7.18 11.35
N ALA A 78 4.32 6.46 12.47
CA ALA A 78 4.94 5.14 12.48
C ALA A 78 4.13 4.12 11.66
N ARG A 79 2.81 4.07 11.82
CA ARG A 79 1.92 3.21 11.03
C ARG A 79 2.00 3.51 9.54
N VAL A 80 1.95 4.79 9.15
CA VAL A 80 2.07 5.19 7.75
C VAL A 80 3.39 4.75 7.14
N ARG A 81 4.51 4.81 7.88
CA ARG A 81 5.81 4.31 7.42
C ARG A 81 5.81 2.79 7.23
N GLU A 82 5.23 2.06 8.17
CA GLU A 82 5.10 0.61 8.08
C GLU A 82 4.25 0.19 6.86
N ASP A 83 3.09 0.84 6.67
CA ASP A 83 2.20 0.55 5.56
C ASP A 83 2.85 0.88 4.21
N ARG A 84 3.60 1.98 4.11
CA ARG A 84 4.38 2.29 2.90
C ARG A 84 5.42 1.20 2.61
N ALA A 85 6.15 0.74 3.63
CA ALA A 85 7.12 -0.33 3.44
C ALA A 85 6.46 -1.65 2.97
N LYS A 86 5.27 -1.98 3.47
CA LYS A 86 4.49 -3.13 2.99
C LYS A 86 4.06 -2.97 1.54
N VAL A 87 3.59 -1.79 1.14
CA VAL A 87 3.20 -1.49 -0.24
C VAL A 87 4.39 -1.62 -1.18
N ASP A 88 5.56 -1.08 -0.81
CA ASP A 88 6.78 -1.17 -1.62
C ASP A 88 7.23 -2.64 -1.78
N ALA A 89 7.14 -3.44 -0.71
CA ALA A 89 7.43 -4.87 -0.76
C ALA A 89 6.46 -5.63 -1.70
N MET A 90 5.15 -5.36 -1.60
CA MET A 90 4.16 -5.97 -2.49
C MET A 90 4.39 -5.60 -3.97
N GLN A 91 4.79 -4.35 -4.25
CA GLN A 91 5.12 -3.93 -5.61
C GLN A 91 6.35 -4.68 -6.16
N ALA A 92 7.37 -4.89 -5.32
CA ALA A 92 8.54 -5.68 -5.70
C ALA A 92 8.16 -7.14 -5.99
N ASP A 93 7.28 -7.74 -5.18
CA ASP A 93 6.79 -9.10 -5.39
C ASP A 93 5.97 -9.23 -6.68
N ILE A 94 5.10 -8.27 -6.98
CA ILE A 94 4.34 -8.22 -8.24
C ILE A 94 5.30 -8.16 -9.43
N ALA A 95 6.31 -7.29 -9.39
CA ALA A 95 7.30 -7.18 -10.46
C ALA A 95 8.12 -8.48 -10.63
N ALA A 96 8.42 -9.18 -9.53
CA ALA A 96 9.10 -10.47 -9.58
C ALA A 96 8.21 -11.58 -10.16
N LEU A 97 6.93 -11.61 -9.79
CA LEU A 97 5.94 -12.54 -10.34
C LEU A 97 5.71 -12.29 -11.83
N ASP A 98 5.61 -11.03 -12.27
CA ASP A 98 5.48 -10.68 -13.68
C ASP A 98 6.68 -11.18 -14.50
N LYS A 99 7.91 -10.99 -14.01
CA LYS A 99 9.11 -11.57 -14.63
C LYS A 99 9.06 -13.09 -14.70
N LYS A 100 8.56 -13.77 -13.65
CA LYS A 100 8.38 -15.23 -13.65
C LYS A 100 7.34 -15.66 -14.68
N ILE A 101 6.20 -14.95 -14.79
CA ILE A 101 5.17 -15.21 -15.79
C ILE A 101 5.73 -15.03 -17.20
N GLN A 102 6.47 -13.96 -17.46
CA GLN A 102 7.10 -13.74 -18.77
C GLN A 102 8.12 -14.83 -19.12
N ALA A 103 8.92 -15.26 -18.14
CA ALA A 103 9.87 -16.36 -18.33
C ALA A 103 9.15 -17.69 -18.64
N LEU A 104 8.10 -18.01 -17.86
CA LEU A 104 7.29 -19.21 -18.07
C LEU A 104 6.56 -19.18 -19.42
N SER A 105 5.98 -18.04 -19.81
CA SER A 105 5.31 -17.89 -21.10
C SER A 105 6.29 -18.02 -22.28
N SER A 106 7.49 -17.45 -22.14
CA SER A 106 8.55 -17.62 -23.15
C SER A 106 8.99 -19.08 -23.25
N GLN A 107 9.10 -19.77 -22.12
CA GLN A 107 9.44 -21.19 -22.05
C GLN A 107 8.35 -22.06 -22.67
N GLU A 108 7.08 -21.78 -22.39
CA GLU A 108 5.94 -22.46 -23.01
C GLU A 108 5.97 -22.31 -24.54
N GLY A 109 6.26 -21.12 -25.06
CA GLY A 109 6.42 -20.91 -26.51
C GLY A 109 7.60 -21.68 -27.12
N VAL A 110 8.70 -21.85 -26.38
CA VAL A 110 9.85 -22.68 -26.78
C VAL A 110 9.47 -24.17 -26.75
N ASP A 111 8.75 -24.61 -25.73
CA ASP A 111 8.36 -26.00 -25.56
C ASP A 111 7.29 -26.40 -26.59
N GLN A 112 6.33 -25.52 -26.92
CA GLN A 112 5.40 -25.73 -28.04
C GLN A 112 6.15 -25.88 -29.38
N LYS A 113 7.18 -25.04 -29.64
CA LYS A 113 8.02 -25.18 -30.85
C LYS A 113 8.80 -26.50 -30.86
N ARG A 114 9.34 -26.93 -29.71
CA ARG A 114 10.04 -28.22 -29.58
C ARG A 114 9.09 -29.39 -29.83
N VAL A 115 7.89 -29.38 -29.27
CA VAL A 115 6.87 -30.40 -29.52
C VAL A 115 6.50 -30.46 -31.00
N ALA A 116 6.25 -29.32 -31.64
CA ALA A 116 5.95 -29.27 -33.08
C ALA A 116 7.12 -29.80 -33.94
N GLN A 117 8.36 -29.48 -33.56
CA GLN A 117 9.56 -30.01 -34.23
C GLN A 117 9.70 -31.52 -34.04
N MET A 118 9.44 -32.03 -32.83
CA MET A 118 9.46 -33.47 -32.54
C MET A 118 8.36 -34.21 -33.30
N GLN A 119 7.13 -33.66 -33.37
CA GLN A 119 6.04 -34.23 -34.17
C GLN A 119 6.40 -34.30 -35.65
N LYS A 120 7.02 -33.24 -36.20
CA LYS A 120 7.50 -33.24 -37.59
C LYS A 120 8.56 -34.31 -37.82
N ARG A 121 9.56 -34.41 -36.94
CA ARG A 121 10.60 -35.46 -37.01
C ARG A 121 9.97 -36.85 -36.97
N LEU A 122 9.00 -37.07 -36.08
CA LEU A 122 8.29 -38.34 -35.96
C LEU A 122 7.56 -38.71 -37.26
N ALA A 123 6.91 -37.74 -37.92
CA ALA A 123 6.24 -37.94 -39.21
C ALA A 123 7.25 -38.27 -40.33
N ASP A 124 8.38 -37.55 -40.39
CA ASP A 124 9.44 -37.77 -41.38
C ASP A 124 10.09 -39.16 -41.21
N LEU A 125 10.40 -39.56 -39.97
CA LEU A 125 10.94 -40.88 -39.64
C LEU A 125 9.97 -42.00 -40.06
N LYS A 126 8.67 -41.86 -39.75
CA LYS A 126 7.64 -42.83 -40.14
C LYS A 126 7.52 -42.96 -41.66
N ALA A 127 7.56 -41.85 -42.38
CA ALA A 127 7.55 -41.85 -43.84
C ALA A 127 8.81 -42.51 -44.43
N GLY A 128 9.98 -42.27 -43.82
CA GLY A 128 11.25 -42.92 -44.18
C GLY A 128 11.20 -44.44 -44.01
N LEU A 129 10.73 -44.91 -42.86
CA LEU A 129 10.56 -46.35 -42.59
C LEU A 129 9.64 -47.01 -43.62
N LYS A 130 8.49 -46.40 -43.94
CA LYS A 130 7.56 -46.94 -44.94
C LYS A 130 8.16 -47.02 -46.35
N ARG A 131 8.98 -46.02 -46.74
CA ARG A 131 9.68 -46.04 -48.04
C ARG A 131 10.74 -47.14 -48.07
N GLN A 132 11.45 -47.35 -46.96
CA GLN A 132 12.45 -48.41 -46.86
C GLN A 132 11.82 -49.80 -46.91
N GLU A 133 10.71 -50.01 -46.20
CA GLU A 133 9.91 -51.23 -46.25
C GLU A 133 9.48 -51.54 -47.70
N SER A 134 8.90 -50.56 -48.41
CA SER A 134 8.55 -50.75 -49.82
C SER A 134 9.74 -51.00 -50.75
N SER A 135 10.92 -50.48 -50.40
CA SER A 135 12.15 -50.71 -51.17
C SER A 135 12.68 -52.13 -50.94
N LEU A 136 12.60 -52.64 -49.71
CA LEU A 136 12.93 -54.01 -49.35
C LEU A 136 11.99 -55.01 -50.04
N ASP A 137 10.68 -54.76 -50.01
CA ASP A 137 9.68 -55.60 -50.70
C ASP A 137 9.92 -55.65 -52.21
N ALA A 138 10.24 -54.51 -52.82
CA ALA A 138 10.55 -54.43 -54.25
C ALA A 138 11.85 -55.18 -54.60
N LEU A 139 12.87 -55.12 -53.73
CA LEU A 139 14.12 -55.87 -53.90
C LEU A 139 13.87 -57.38 -53.79
N GLU A 140 13.05 -57.82 -52.84
CA GLU A 140 12.68 -59.23 -52.65
C GLU A 140 11.87 -59.77 -53.85
N GLY A 141 11.03 -58.93 -54.47
CA GLY A 141 10.29 -59.28 -55.68
C GLY A 141 11.06 -59.18 -56.99
N SER A 142 12.25 -58.55 -57.02
CA SER A 142 12.96 -58.20 -58.27
C SER A 142 13.79 -59.32 -58.91
N GLY A 143 14.04 -60.44 -58.21
CA GLY A 143 14.68 -61.64 -58.78
C GLY A 143 16.10 -61.45 -59.34
N LEU A 144 16.84 -60.42 -58.92
CA LEU A 144 18.23 -60.16 -59.32
C LEU A 144 19.22 -60.91 -58.41
N GLY A 145 20.40 -61.24 -58.96
CA GLY A 145 21.40 -62.13 -58.39
C GLY A 145 21.89 -61.83 -56.95
N ASP A 146 22.20 -62.92 -56.25
CA ASP A 146 22.27 -63.09 -54.79
C ASP A 146 23.19 -62.09 -54.04
N SER A 147 24.37 -61.72 -54.57
CA SER A 147 25.37 -61.00 -53.78
C SER A 147 25.16 -59.49 -53.64
N ASP A 148 24.74 -58.79 -54.70
CA ASP A 148 24.53 -57.33 -54.67
C ASP A 148 23.21 -56.96 -53.99
N VAL A 149 22.19 -57.81 -54.14
CA VAL A 149 20.90 -57.66 -53.45
C VAL A 149 21.07 -57.86 -51.95
N ASP A 150 21.87 -58.83 -51.52
CA ASP A 150 22.13 -59.08 -50.09
C ASP A 150 22.90 -57.95 -49.40
N LEU A 151 23.89 -57.36 -50.08
CA LEU A 151 24.61 -56.19 -49.55
C LEU A 151 23.66 -54.98 -49.41
N ARG A 152 22.82 -54.73 -50.41
CA ARG A 152 21.83 -53.65 -50.40
C ARG A 152 20.76 -53.87 -49.31
N ARG A 153 20.29 -55.12 -49.14
CA ARG A 153 19.34 -55.52 -48.10
C ARG A 153 19.91 -55.28 -46.71
N LYS A 154 21.13 -55.78 -46.43
CA LYS A 154 21.81 -55.56 -45.15
C LYS A 154 22.02 -54.08 -44.84
N GLN A 155 22.35 -53.28 -45.86
CA GLN A 155 22.52 -51.84 -45.68
C GLN A 155 21.20 -51.13 -45.33
N LEU A 156 20.09 -51.53 -45.97
CA LEU A 156 18.76 -50.99 -45.68
C LEU A 156 18.23 -51.44 -44.32
N GLU A 157 18.48 -52.69 -43.91
CA GLU A 157 18.14 -53.19 -42.57
C GLU A 157 18.92 -52.44 -41.48
N ALA A 158 20.22 -52.22 -41.69
CA ALA A 158 21.03 -51.43 -40.76
C ALA A 158 20.52 -49.98 -40.65
N GLN A 159 20.10 -49.37 -41.77
CA GLN A 159 19.49 -48.04 -41.76
C GLN A 159 18.14 -48.04 -41.05
N ARG A 160 17.27 -49.02 -41.31
CA ARG A 160 15.98 -49.18 -40.60
C ARG A 160 16.18 -49.28 -39.10
N ASP A 161 17.15 -50.09 -38.67
CA ASP A 161 17.44 -50.30 -37.24
C ASP A 161 18.01 -49.04 -36.58
N ALA A 162 18.80 -48.25 -37.32
CA ALA A 162 19.24 -46.94 -36.86
C ALA A 162 18.05 -45.97 -36.70
N LEU A 163 17.15 -45.89 -37.68
CA LEU A 163 15.95 -45.05 -37.61
C LEU A 163 15.03 -45.47 -36.46
N ARG A 164 14.89 -46.78 -36.21
CA ARG A 164 14.09 -47.32 -35.12
C ARG A 164 14.64 -46.91 -33.75
N LYS A 165 15.96 -46.97 -33.57
CA LYS A 165 16.62 -46.50 -32.35
C LYS A 165 16.43 -45.00 -32.13
N GLU A 166 16.52 -44.19 -33.19
CA GLU A 166 16.26 -42.75 -33.11
C GLU A 166 14.81 -42.45 -32.71
N TYR A 167 13.84 -43.20 -33.26
CA TYR A 167 12.43 -43.10 -32.87
C TYR A 167 12.21 -43.44 -31.40
N ASP A 168 12.76 -44.55 -30.91
CA ASP A 168 12.63 -44.97 -29.51
C ASP A 168 13.24 -43.95 -28.55
N LEU A 169 14.37 -43.35 -28.93
CA LEU A 169 15.05 -42.32 -28.15
C LEU A 169 14.23 -41.02 -28.08
N LEU A 170 13.62 -40.62 -29.20
CA LEU A 170 12.69 -39.48 -29.25
C LEU A 170 11.45 -39.71 -28.38
N MET A 171 10.87 -40.92 -28.40
CA MET A 171 9.74 -41.28 -27.55
C MET A 171 10.08 -41.24 -26.06
N LYS A 172 11.28 -41.68 -25.69
CA LYS A 172 11.76 -41.59 -24.31
C LYS A 172 11.91 -40.14 -23.83
N MET A 173 12.49 -39.27 -24.67
CA MET A 173 12.62 -37.84 -24.35
C MET A 173 11.27 -37.14 -24.19
N GLN A 174 10.24 -37.54 -24.95
CA GLN A 174 8.88 -37.01 -24.79
C GLN A 174 8.25 -37.41 -23.45
N MET A 175 8.48 -38.64 -22.98
CA MET A 175 7.98 -39.07 -21.66
C MET A 175 8.67 -38.35 -20.50
N GLU A 176 9.97 -38.06 -20.61
CA GLU A 176 10.72 -37.32 -19.59
C GLU A 176 10.33 -35.82 -19.51
N LEU A 177 9.90 -35.22 -20.63
CA LEU A 177 9.42 -33.83 -20.67
C LEU A 177 7.97 -33.65 -20.18
N ALA A 178 7.21 -34.74 -20.05
CA ALA A 178 5.80 -34.72 -19.63
C ALA A 178 5.60 -34.97 -18.12
N GLN A 179 6.68 -35.21 -17.35
CA GLN A 179 6.70 -35.35 -15.89
C GLN A 179 7.18 -34.06 -15.22
#